data_AF-A0A5N6C1Y7-F1
#
_entry.id   AF-A0A5N6C1Y7-F1
#
_cell.length_a   1.000
_cell.length_b   1.000
_cell.length_c   1.000
_cell.angle_alpha   90.00
_cell.angle_beta   90.00
_cell.angle_gamma   90.00
#
_symmetry.space_group_name_H-M   'P 1'
#
loop_
_entity.id
_entity.type
_entity.pdbx_description
1 polymer ?
#
loop_
_entity_poly.entity_id
_entity_poly.type
_entity_poly.pdbx_seq_one_letter_code
_entity_poly.pdbx_strand_id
1 'polypeptide(L)'
;MLASPVDVGRDQAAREAARELSGAGYQHEPLFDRLQREISQFLGDLMSGGGTGGGGVTSLVVIAVVLAVLAVLLLWALRRFSGGRRTESGAVFGRRERTAAEHRAEAERLAAEGGWAGAIQERLRAIARELEERAIVTPMPGRTAVELAEVAGQALPPHAADLRAAARLFDDVTYGGAGGTREGYLTLTALDERLRSARTGVAA
;
A
#
# COMPACT_ATOMS: atom_id res chain seq x y z
N MET A 1 -7.72 -49.35 63.00
CA MET A 1 -6.42 -49.00 62.38
C MET A 1 -6.69 -48.62 60.94
N LEU A 2 -6.85 -47.32 60.66
CA LEU A 2 -7.08 -46.78 59.32
C LEU A 2 -5.72 -46.42 58.71
N ALA A 3 -5.30 -47.20 57.72
CA ALA A 3 -4.22 -46.79 56.83
C ALA A 3 -4.80 -45.76 55.86
N SER A 4 -4.31 -44.52 55.92
CA SER A 4 -4.42 -43.57 54.81
C SER A 4 -3.12 -43.61 54.03
N PRO A 5 -3.08 -44.31 52.88
CA PRO A 5 -2.09 -44.02 51.87
C PRO A 5 -2.73 -43.29 50.69
N VAL A 6 -1.90 -42.51 50.02
CA VAL A 6 -2.08 -42.00 48.66
C VAL A 6 -2.92 -40.72 48.51
N ASP A 7 -2.22 -39.62 48.83
CA ASP A 7 -1.97 -38.50 47.94
C ASP A 7 -2.30 -38.75 46.45
N VAL A 8 -3.57 -38.59 46.05
CA VAL A 8 -3.99 -38.44 44.64
C VAL A 8 -5.05 -37.34 44.56
N GLY A 9 -4.64 -36.11 44.81
CA GLY A 9 -5.48 -34.93 44.59
C GLY A 9 -4.75 -33.73 44.00
N ARG A 10 -3.43 -33.80 43.83
CA ARG A 10 -2.61 -32.70 43.32
C ARG A 10 -2.09 -32.93 41.89
N ASP A 11 -1.94 -34.18 41.48
CA ASP A 11 -1.49 -34.53 40.12
C ASP A 11 -2.62 -34.52 39.06
N GLN A 12 -3.88 -34.49 39.47
CA GLN A 12 -5.01 -34.49 38.54
C GLN A 12 -5.32 -33.06 38.04
N ALA A 13 -5.21 -32.06 38.92
CA ALA A 13 -5.33 -30.64 38.56
C ALA A 13 -4.16 -30.14 37.69
N ALA A 14 -2.94 -30.62 37.93
CA ALA A 14 -1.76 -30.25 37.14
C ALA A 14 -1.81 -30.79 35.69
N ARG A 15 -2.46 -31.95 35.47
CA ARG A 15 -2.61 -32.56 34.15
C ARG A 15 -3.78 -32.00 33.33
N GLU A 16 -4.70 -31.27 33.95
CA GLU A 16 -5.73 -30.50 33.25
C GLU A 16 -5.19 -29.12 32.85
N ALA A 17 -4.43 -28.44 33.73
CA ALA A 17 -3.79 -27.16 33.41
C ALA A 17 -2.69 -27.28 32.31
N ALA A 18 -1.96 -28.41 32.27
CA ALA A 18 -0.96 -28.65 31.23
C ALA A 18 -1.57 -28.89 29.84
N ARG A 19 -2.83 -29.36 29.75
CA ARG A 19 -3.54 -29.53 28.47
C ARG A 19 -4.06 -28.22 27.90
N GLU A 20 -4.36 -27.26 28.76
CA GLU A 20 -4.84 -25.93 28.36
C GLU A 20 -3.68 -25.04 27.86
N LEU A 21 -2.48 -25.17 28.46
CA LEU A 21 -1.27 -24.43 28.07
C LEU A 21 -0.59 -24.93 26.78
N SER A 22 -0.87 -26.14 26.31
CA SER A 22 -0.43 -26.63 24.98
C SER A 22 -1.42 -26.31 23.86
N GLY A 23 -2.52 -25.61 24.17
CA GLY A 23 -3.62 -25.31 23.26
C GLY A 23 -3.55 -23.98 22.52
N ALA A 24 -2.42 -23.26 22.54
CA ALA A 24 -2.24 -22.04 21.74
C ALA A 24 -1.75 -22.39 20.33
N GLY A 25 -2.46 -23.29 19.65
CA GLY A 25 -2.41 -23.34 18.19
C GLY A 25 -3.13 -22.10 17.69
N TYR A 26 -2.37 -21.07 17.30
CA TYR A 26 -2.84 -19.92 16.54
C TYR A 26 -3.56 -20.43 15.27
N GLN A 27 -4.85 -20.77 15.40
CA GLN A 27 -5.74 -20.83 14.25
C GLN A 27 -6.16 -19.40 13.96
N HIS A 28 -5.24 -18.64 13.36
CA HIS A 28 -5.70 -17.72 12.34
C HIS A 28 -6.36 -18.62 11.30
N GLU A 29 -7.69 -18.67 11.30
CA GLU A 29 -8.40 -19.14 10.13
C GLU A 29 -7.90 -18.23 9.01
N PRO A 30 -7.00 -18.72 8.14
CA PRO A 30 -6.35 -17.84 7.21
C PRO A 30 -7.47 -17.32 6.33
N LEU A 31 -7.48 -16.02 6.08
CA LEU A 31 -8.41 -15.42 5.12
C LEU A 31 -8.42 -16.20 3.79
N PHE A 32 -7.31 -16.91 3.53
CA PHE A 32 -7.11 -17.92 2.49
C PHE A 32 -8.08 -19.11 2.53
N ASP A 33 -8.38 -19.72 3.68
CA ASP A 33 -9.30 -20.87 3.76
C ASP A 33 -10.74 -20.44 3.51
N ARG A 34 -11.11 -19.24 3.99
CA ARG A 34 -12.41 -18.65 3.69
C ARG A 34 -12.53 -18.33 2.21
N LEU A 35 -11.49 -17.73 1.63
CA LEU A 35 -11.42 -17.44 0.19
C LEU A 35 -11.45 -18.72 -0.65
N GLN A 36 -10.73 -19.77 -0.26
CA GLN A 36 -10.67 -21.04 -0.97
C GLN A 36 -12.03 -21.77 -0.95
N ARG A 37 -12.76 -21.72 0.17
CA ARG A 37 -14.12 -22.29 0.26
C ARG A 37 -15.10 -21.56 -0.65
N GLU A 38 -15.11 -20.23 -0.61
CA GLU A 38 -15.98 -19.40 -1.45
C GLU A 38 -15.67 -19.61 -2.94
N ILE A 39 -14.39 -19.71 -3.32
CA ILE A 39 -13.95 -20.00 -4.69
C ILE A 39 -14.39 -21.40 -5.13
N SER A 40 -14.20 -22.43 -4.29
CA SER A 40 -14.52 -23.81 -4.65
C SER A 40 -16.03 -24.03 -4.78
N GLN A 41 -16.82 -23.39 -3.93
CA GLN A 41 -18.28 -23.42 -4.00
C GLN A 41 -18.78 -22.70 -5.24
N PHE A 42 -18.22 -21.53 -5.57
CA PHE A 42 -18.53 -20.80 -6.80
C PHE A 42 -18.18 -21.59 -8.07
N LEU A 43 -17.01 -22.25 -8.11
CA LEU A 43 -16.63 -23.13 -9.23
C LEU A 43 -17.58 -24.33 -9.33
N GLY A 44 -17.99 -24.89 -8.20
CA GLY A 44 -18.99 -25.95 -8.13
C GLY A 44 -20.31 -25.51 -8.73
N ASP A 45 -20.85 -24.37 -8.30
CA ASP A 45 -22.12 -23.82 -8.79
C ASP A 45 -22.05 -23.45 -10.28
N LEU A 46 -20.90 -22.96 -10.76
CA LEU A 46 -20.68 -22.63 -12.17
C LEU A 46 -20.62 -23.88 -13.06
N MET A 47 -19.97 -24.94 -12.59
CA MET A 47 -19.90 -26.24 -13.29
C MET A 47 -21.23 -27.00 -13.22
N SER A 48 -21.96 -26.88 -12.11
CA SER A 48 -23.28 -27.50 -11.90
C SER A 48 -24.40 -26.76 -12.63
N GLY A 49 -24.27 -25.43 -12.77
CA GLY A 49 -25.18 -24.55 -13.52
C GLY A 49 -25.02 -24.64 -15.04
N GLY A 50 -24.11 -25.49 -15.54
CA GLY A 50 -23.94 -25.81 -16.96
C GLY A 50 -24.99 -26.77 -17.53
N GLY A 51 -26.06 -27.05 -16.79
CA GLY A 51 -27.17 -27.90 -17.22
C GLY A 51 -28.32 -27.10 -17.83
N THR A 52 -28.34 -27.04 -19.16
CA THR A 52 -29.54 -26.90 -20.03
C THR A 52 -30.43 -25.65 -19.86
N GLY A 53 -30.28 -24.70 -20.81
CA GLY A 53 -31.39 -23.87 -21.29
C GLY A 53 -31.40 -22.41 -20.84
N GLY A 54 -30.66 -21.54 -21.55
CA GLY A 54 -30.86 -20.08 -21.46
C GLY A 54 -29.56 -19.28 -21.37
N GLY A 55 -28.84 -19.12 -22.49
CA GLY A 55 -27.55 -18.42 -22.59
C GLY A 55 -27.51 -16.92 -22.21
N GLY A 56 -28.58 -16.37 -21.63
CA GLY A 56 -28.61 -15.00 -21.11
C GLY A 56 -28.23 -14.90 -19.63
N VAL A 57 -28.65 -15.85 -18.79
CA VAL A 57 -28.51 -15.71 -17.32
C VAL A 57 -27.12 -16.12 -16.84
N THR A 58 -26.53 -17.16 -17.43
CA THR A 58 -25.14 -17.57 -17.14
C THR A 58 -24.13 -16.48 -17.53
N SER A 59 -24.37 -15.81 -18.66
CA SER A 59 -23.58 -14.65 -19.11
C SER A 59 -23.65 -13.49 -18.12
N LEU A 60 -24.84 -13.20 -17.56
CA LEU A 60 -25.02 -12.15 -16.55
C LEU A 60 -24.32 -12.48 -15.23
N VAL A 61 -24.36 -13.73 -14.78
CA VAL A 61 -23.65 -14.17 -13.56
C VAL A 61 -22.14 -14.04 -13.73
N VAL A 62 -21.58 -14.48 -14.86
CA VAL A 62 -20.15 -14.33 -15.16
C VAL A 62 -19.75 -12.85 -15.19
N ILE A 63 -20.54 -11.98 -15.83
CA ILE A 63 -20.30 -10.53 -15.86
C ILE A 63 -20.35 -9.95 -14.44
N ALA A 64 -21.35 -10.31 -13.64
CA ALA A 64 -21.48 -9.83 -12.26
C ALA A 64 -20.27 -10.23 -11.39
N VAL A 65 -19.75 -11.44 -11.58
CA VAL A 65 -18.55 -11.92 -10.87
C VAL A 65 -17.31 -11.16 -11.32
N VAL A 66 -17.12 -10.95 -12.62
CA VAL A 66 -16.00 -10.14 -13.14
C VAL A 66 -16.06 -8.72 -12.58
N LEU A 67 -17.25 -8.11 -12.56
CA LEU A 67 -17.45 -6.78 -11.97
C LEU A 67 -17.19 -6.77 -10.46
N ALA A 68 -17.59 -7.82 -9.73
CA ALA A 68 -17.31 -7.94 -8.30
C ALA A 68 -15.80 -8.08 -8.04
N VAL A 69 -15.08 -8.88 -8.82
CA VAL A 69 -13.62 -9.02 -8.73
C VAL A 69 -12.94 -7.69 -9.06
N LEU A 70 -13.34 -7.02 -10.14
CA LEU A 70 -12.84 -5.69 -10.49
C LEU A 70 -13.12 -4.66 -9.39
N ALA A 71 -14.31 -4.68 -8.80
CA ALA A 71 -14.67 -3.79 -7.69
C ALA A 71 -13.83 -4.09 -6.45
N VAL A 72 -13.59 -5.36 -6.12
CA VAL A 72 -12.72 -5.75 -4.99
C VAL A 72 -11.28 -5.32 -5.25
N LEU A 73 -10.74 -5.54 -6.46
CA LEU A 73 -9.40 -5.09 -6.85
C LEU A 73 -9.28 -3.57 -6.82
N LEU A 74 -10.30 -2.87 -7.30
CA LEU A 74 -10.37 -1.41 -7.24
C LEU A 74 -10.45 -0.92 -5.80
N LEU A 75 -11.29 -1.53 -4.96
CA LEU A 75 -11.40 -1.21 -3.54
C LEU A 75 -10.10 -1.55 -2.78
N TRP A 76 -9.41 -2.62 -3.16
CA TRP A 76 -8.13 -3.01 -2.58
C TRP A 76 -7.03 -2.05 -2.99
N ALA A 77 -6.92 -1.69 -4.28
CA ALA A 77 -6.01 -0.68 -4.78
C ALA A 77 -6.30 0.68 -4.12
N LEU A 78 -7.56 1.10 -4.10
CA LEU A 78 -7.98 2.32 -3.43
C LEU A 78 -7.68 2.26 -1.94
N ARG A 79 -7.87 1.15 -1.22
CA ARG A 79 -7.52 1.05 0.21
C ARG A 79 -6.01 0.99 0.46
N ARG A 80 -5.24 0.40 -0.46
CA ARG A 80 -3.77 0.37 -0.43
C ARG A 80 -3.19 1.76 -0.65
N PHE A 81 -3.81 2.57 -1.50
CA PHE A 81 -3.46 3.97 -1.77
C PHE A 81 -4.15 4.99 -0.85
N SER A 82 -5.28 4.63 -0.22
CA SER A 82 -6.05 5.47 0.72
C SER A 82 -5.66 5.26 2.18
N GLY A 83 -4.45 4.78 2.44
CA GLY A 83 -3.80 4.88 3.76
C GLY A 83 -3.69 6.33 4.27
N GLY A 84 -3.90 7.32 3.41
CA GLY A 84 -4.26 8.69 3.77
C GLY A 84 -5.70 9.00 3.41
N ARG A 85 -6.64 8.76 4.33
CA ARG A 85 -8.06 9.13 4.13
C ARG A 85 -8.19 10.66 4.04
N ARG A 86 -8.76 11.10 2.92
CA ARG A 86 -9.43 12.39 2.67
C ARG A 86 -8.57 13.64 2.81
N THR A 87 -8.24 14.21 1.66
CA THR A 87 -8.05 15.64 1.46
C THR A 87 -9.33 16.37 1.91
N GLU A 88 -9.30 16.92 3.12
CA GLU A 88 -10.13 18.09 3.42
C GLU A 88 -9.21 19.30 3.41
N SER A 89 -9.50 20.16 2.43
CA SER A 89 -8.90 21.47 2.25
C SER A 89 -9.17 22.35 3.47
N GLY A 90 -8.17 23.15 3.85
CA GLY A 90 -8.39 24.35 4.65
C GLY A 90 -8.11 24.17 6.13
N ALA A 91 -7.07 24.86 6.57
CA ALA A 91 -6.70 25.04 7.96
C ALA A 91 -7.88 25.51 8.83
N VAL A 92 -8.46 24.63 9.64
CA VAL A 92 -9.10 25.00 10.92
C VAL A 92 -8.90 23.95 12.03
N PHE A 93 -8.55 22.68 11.74
CA PHE A 93 -8.27 21.70 12.81
C PHE A 93 -7.06 20.79 12.54
N GLY A 94 -5.89 21.22 13.03
CA GLY A 94 -4.94 20.35 13.73
C GLY A 94 -4.18 19.23 13.01
N ARG A 95 -4.29 19.02 11.69
CA ARG A 95 -3.43 18.05 10.99
C ARG A 95 -2.37 18.76 10.16
N ARG A 96 -1.17 18.85 10.73
CA ARG A 96 0.06 19.30 10.06
C ARG A 96 0.28 18.48 8.79
N GLU A 97 0.57 19.16 7.67
CA GLU A 97 1.04 18.50 6.45
C GLU A 97 2.33 17.74 6.73
N ARG A 98 2.45 16.50 6.21
CA ARG A 98 3.67 15.70 6.38
C ARG A 98 4.86 16.44 5.79
N THR A 99 5.95 16.42 6.53
CA THR A 99 7.26 16.93 6.13
C THR A 99 7.89 16.05 5.07
N ALA A 100 8.90 16.57 4.37
CA ALA A 100 9.69 15.78 3.43
C ALA A 100 10.26 14.52 4.12
N ALA A 101 10.81 14.66 5.33
CA ALA A 101 11.36 13.55 6.10
C ALA A 101 10.33 12.46 6.46
N GLU A 102 9.09 12.84 6.80
CA GLU A 102 8.02 11.87 7.08
C GLU A 102 7.62 11.08 5.83
N HIS A 103 7.59 11.74 4.67
CA HIS A 103 7.37 11.05 3.39
C HIS A 103 8.52 10.09 3.04
N ARG A 104 9.77 10.46 3.32
CA ARG A 104 10.93 9.56 3.14
C ARG A 104 10.84 8.31 4.01
N ALA A 105 10.51 8.49 5.28
CA ALA A 105 10.38 7.39 6.23
C ALA A 105 9.26 6.40 5.80
N GLU A 106 8.13 6.91 5.33
CA GLU A 106 7.06 6.06 4.79
C GLU A 106 7.47 5.35 3.50
N ALA A 107 8.20 6.04 2.62
CA ALA A 107 8.74 5.44 1.41
C ALA A 107 9.70 4.28 1.71
N GLU A 108 10.56 4.43 2.72
CA GLU A 108 11.48 3.39 3.19
C GLU A 108 10.76 2.20 3.81
N ARG A 109 9.73 2.44 4.61
CA ARG A 109 8.87 1.38 5.16
C ARG A 109 8.20 0.56 4.05
N LEU A 110 7.62 1.23 3.05
CA LEU A 110 6.99 0.57 1.91
C LEU A 110 8.01 -0.22 1.07
N ALA A 111 9.22 0.32 0.87
CA ALA A 111 10.29 -0.38 0.17
C ALA A 111 10.76 -1.64 0.92
N ALA A 112 10.86 -1.58 2.26
CA ALA A 112 11.19 -2.73 3.09
C ALA A 112 10.15 -3.85 3.01
N GLU A 113 8.88 -3.49 2.80
CA GLU A 113 7.77 -4.43 2.58
C GLU A 113 7.64 -4.91 1.12
N GLY A 114 8.53 -4.47 0.21
CA GLY A 114 8.47 -4.78 -1.22
C GLY A 114 7.37 -4.02 -1.98
N GLY A 115 6.74 -3.03 -1.36
CA GLY A 115 5.71 -2.17 -1.95
C GLY A 115 6.28 -1.05 -2.81
N TRP A 116 6.93 -1.40 -3.92
CA TRP A 116 7.71 -0.46 -4.74
C TRP A 116 6.89 0.69 -5.33
N ALA A 117 5.69 0.44 -5.85
CA ALA A 117 4.80 1.51 -6.35
C ALA A 117 4.51 2.57 -5.27
N GLY A 118 4.13 2.13 -4.07
CA GLY A 118 3.88 3.03 -2.95
C GLY A 118 5.14 3.77 -2.49
N ALA A 119 6.28 3.08 -2.45
CA ALA A 119 7.57 3.67 -2.10
C ALA A 119 7.99 4.77 -3.10
N ILE A 120 7.78 4.54 -4.40
CA ILE A 120 8.02 5.53 -5.46
C ILE A 120 7.12 6.76 -5.29
N GLN A 121 5.82 6.55 -5.03
CA GLN A 121 4.88 7.65 -4.81
C GLN A 121 5.24 8.50 -3.60
N GLU A 122 5.56 7.87 -2.46
CA GLU A 122 5.96 8.58 -1.24
C GLU A 122 7.32 9.28 -1.40
N ARG A 123 8.26 8.69 -2.14
CA ARG A 123 9.54 9.35 -2.43
C ARG A 123 9.35 10.57 -3.33
N LEU A 124 8.44 10.54 -4.31
CA LEU A 124 8.13 11.73 -5.09
C LEU A 124 7.44 12.81 -4.24
N ARG A 125 6.53 12.43 -3.32
CA ARG A 125 5.94 13.38 -2.35
C ARG A 125 7.01 14.02 -1.46
N ALA A 126 8.01 13.26 -1.04
CA ALA A 126 9.17 13.79 -0.32
C ALA A 126 9.95 14.82 -1.14
N ILE A 127 10.22 14.53 -2.42
CA ILE A 127 10.89 15.47 -3.34
C ILE A 127 10.07 16.76 -3.49
N ALA A 128 8.76 16.64 -3.76
CA ALA A 128 7.87 17.78 -3.89
C ALA A 128 7.92 18.66 -2.63
N ARG A 129 7.78 18.03 -1.47
CA ARG A 129 7.78 18.73 -0.18
C ARG A 129 9.13 19.35 0.15
N GLU A 130 10.24 18.70 -0.17
CA GLU A 130 11.60 19.24 0.02
C GLU A 130 11.80 20.52 -0.80
N LEU A 131 11.34 20.53 -2.06
CA LEU A 131 11.44 21.69 -2.94
C LEU A 131 10.57 22.86 -2.45
N GLU A 132 9.40 22.56 -1.86
CA GLU A 132 8.52 23.54 -1.23
C GLU A 132 9.08 24.09 0.08
N GLU A 133 9.54 23.22 0.98
CA GLU A 133 10.13 23.59 2.28
C GLU A 133 11.37 24.49 2.11
N ARG A 134 12.06 24.33 0.99
CA ARG A 134 13.24 25.13 0.62
C ARG A 134 12.92 26.33 -0.27
N ALA A 135 11.63 26.60 -0.51
CA ALA A 135 11.14 27.69 -1.35
C ALA A 135 11.72 27.71 -2.78
N ILE A 136 12.13 26.54 -3.31
CA ILE A 136 12.55 26.38 -4.70
C ILE A 136 11.30 26.36 -5.60
N VAL A 137 10.21 25.82 -5.09
CA VAL A 137 8.91 25.73 -5.76
C VAL A 137 7.83 26.26 -4.83
N THR A 138 6.93 27.10 -5.33
CA THR A 138 5.79 27.59 -4.55
C THR A 138 4.76 26.47 -4.32
N PRO A 139 4.29 26.24 -3.09
CA PRO A 139 3.24 25.25 -2.81
C PRO A 139 1.97 25.53 -3.60
N MET A 140 1.41 24.51 -4.24
CA MET A 140 0.16 24.62 -5.00
C MET A 140 -0.70 23.37 -4.82
N PRO A 141 -1.92 23.50 -4.26
CA PRO A 141 -2.85 22.38 -4.15
C PRO A 141 -3.15 21.78 -5.52
N GLY A 142 -3.10 20.45 -5.61
CA GLY A 142 -3.46 19.72 -6.83
C GLY A 142 -2.42 19.77 -7.95
N ARG A 143 -1.20 20.28 -7.70
CA ARG A 143 -0.12 20.23 -8.71
C ARG A 143 0.21 18.78 -9.08
N THR A 144 0.32 18.53 -10.37
CA THR A 144 0.70 17.22 -10.92
C THR A 144 2.21 16.98 -10.83
N ALA A 145 2.64 15.72 -10.94
CA ALA A 145 4.07 15.37 -10.95
C ALA A 145 4.82 15.99 -12.15
N VAL A 146 4.15 16.08 -13.31
CA VAL A 146 4.71 16.69 -14.53
C VAL A 146 4.93 18.19 -14.34
N GLU A 147 3.91 18.92 -13.86
CA GLU A 147 4.04 20.36 -13.57
C GLU A 147 5.12 20.64 -12.51
N LEU A 148 5.21 19.79 -11.48
CA LEU A 148 6.29 19.89 -10.49
C LEU A 148 7.66 19.75 -11.17
N ALA A 149 7.83 18.75 -12.03
CA ALA A 149 9.09 18.51 -12.73
C ALA A 149 9.46 19.67 -13.68
N GLU A 150 8.48 20.29 -14.32
CA GLU A 150 8.68 21.46 -15.17
C GLU A 150 9.14 22.67 -14.37
N VAL A 151 8.40 23.04 -13.32
CA VAL A 151 8.73 24.21 -12.48
C VAL A 151 10.06 24.00 -11.76
N ALA A 152 10.25 22.83 -11.14
CA ALA A 152 11.50 22.49 -10.46
C ALA A 152 12.67 22.41 -11.45
N GLY A 153 12.44 21.92 -12.67
CA GLY A 153 13.45 21.84 -13.72
C GLY A 153 13.89 23.21 -14.23
N GLN A 154 13.02 24.22 -14.20
CA GLN A 154 13.40 25.60 -14.50
C GLN A 154 14.29 26.19 -13.39
N ALA A 155 13.98 25.92 -12.12
CA ALA A 155 14.76 26.40 -10.98
C ALA A 155 16.09 25.64 -10.78
N LEU A 156 16.13 24.37 -11.22
CA LEU A 156 17.27 23.47 -11.10
C LEU A 156 17.61 22.82 -12.48
N PRO A 157 18.10 23.60 -13.47
CA PRO A 157 18.36 23.09 -14.81
C PRO A 157 19.21 21.80 -14.88
N PRO A 158 20.26 21.62 -14.07
CA PRO A 158 21.04 20.37 -14.06
C PRO A 158 20.23 19.11 -13.71
N HIS A 159 19.08 19.26 -13.03
CA HIS A 159 18.23 18.15 -12.59
C HIS A 159 16.95 18.01 -13.42
N ALA A 160 16.74 18.87 -14.43
CA ALA A 160 15.48 18.90 -15.19
C ALA A 160 15.17 17.59 -15.92
N ALA A 161 16.19 16.88 -16.43
CA ALA A 161 15.98 15.58 -17.08
C ALA A 161 15.54 14.51 -16.07
N ASP A 162 16.22 14.45 -14.92
CA ASP A 162 15.93 13.50 -13.84
C ASP A 162 14.54 13.74 -13.24
N LEU A 163 14.17 15.01 -13.03
CA LEU A 163 12.84 15.39 -12.52
C LEU A 163 11.72 14.93 -13.48
N ARG A 164 11.91 15.10 -14.80
CA ARG A 164 10.95 14.58 -15.80
C ARG A 164 10.90 13.06 -15.80
N ALA A 165 12.03 12.38 -15.59
CA ALA A 165 12.05 10.93 -15.48
C ALA A 165 11.32 10.44 -14.22
N ALA A 166 11.46 11.17 -13.10
CA ALA A 166 10.75 10.87 -11.86
C ALA A 166 9.23 11.07 -11.99
N ALA A 167 8.80 12.13 -12.70
CA ALA A 167 7.38 12.32 -13.01
C ALA A 167 6.81 11.18 -13.86
N ARG A 168 7.53 10.74 -14.90
CA ARG A 168 7.13 9.57 -15.70
C ARG A 168 7.03 8.29 -14.87
N LEU A 169 8.03 8.01 -14.03
CA LEU A 169 7.98 6.83 -13.17
C LEU A 169 6.78 6.86 -12.21
N PHE A 170 6.46 8.05 -11.68
CA PHE A 170 5.27 8.23 -10.86
C PHE A 170 3.98 7.95 -11.64
N ASP A 171 3.86 8.47 -12.85
CA ASP A 171 2.69 8.23 -13.71
C ASP A 171 2.56 6.75 -14.07
N ASP A 172 3.66 6.06 -14.36
CA ASP A 172 3.67 4.64 -14.67
C ASP A 172 3.13 3.78 -13.50
N VAL A 173 3.52 4.11 -12.26
CA VAL A 173 3.07 3.34 -11.07
C VAL A 173 1.70 3.79 -10.56
N THR A 174 1.26 5.00 -10.89
CA THR A 174 -0.01 5.55 -10.41
C THR A 174 -1.15 5.30 -11.40
N TYR A 175 -0.88 5.49 -12.68
CA TYR A 175 -1.86 5.42 -13.76
C TYR A 175 -1.55 4.31 -14.77
N GLY A 176 -0.27 3.97 -14.98
CA GLY A 176 0.17 2.93 -15.92
C GLY A 176 0.01 1.48 -15.43
N GLY A 177 -0.41 1.28 -14.17
CA GLY A 177 -0.59 -0.06 -13.59
C GLY A 177 0.71 -0.81 -13.29
N ALA A 178 1.87 -0.15 -13.39
CA ALA A 178 3.14 -0.75 -13.06
C ALA A 178 3.28 -0.97 -11.54
N GLY A 179 3.72 -2.15 -11.11
CA GLY A 179 3.95 -2.46 -9.69
C GLY A 179 5.12 -1.69 -9.04
N GLY A 180 5.86 -0.91 -9.83
CA GLY A 180 7.13 -0.30 -9.45
C GLY A 180 8.26 -1.33 -9.35
N THR A 181 9.51 -0.85 -9.40
CA THR A 181 10.69 -1.70 -9.24
C THR A 181 11.60 -1.13 -8.16
N ARG A 182 12.42 -2.01 -7.57
CA ARG A 182 13.50 -1.59 -6.65
C ARG A 182 14.43 -0.57 -7.30
N GLU A 183 14.79 -0.79 -8.56
CA GLU A 183 15.64 0.11 -9.33
C GLU A 183 15.01 1.49 -9.52
N GLY A 184 13.71 1.55 -9.84
CA GLY A 184 12.97 2.81 -9.94
C GLY A 184 12.94 3.56 -8.61
N TYR A 185 12.71 2.85 -7.50
CA TYR A 185 12.77 3.45 -6.16
C TYR A 185 14.15 3.99 -5.80
N LEU A 186 15.22 3.24 -6.09
CA LEU A 186 16.60 3.66 -5.85
C LEU A 186 16.98 4.87 -6.70
N THR A 187 16.49 4.93 -7.95
CA THR A 187 16.69 6.07 -8.84
C THR A 187 16.09 7.35 -8.25
N LEU A 188 14.84 7.28 -7.76
CA LEU A 188 14.20 8.41 -7.07
C LEU A 188 14.89 8.78 -5.77
N THR A 189 15.36 7.80 -5.00
CA THR A 189 16.10 8.05 -3.76
C THR A 189 17.41 8.79 -4.06
N ALA A 190 18.14 8.38 -5.08
CA ALA A 190 19.37 9.06 -5.50
C ALA A 190 19.09 10.48 -6.01
N LEU A 191 17.96 10.70 -6.71
CA LEU A 191 17.54 12.04 -7.13
C LEU A 191 17.21 12.92 -5.92
N ASP A 192 16.41 12.43 -4.98
CA ASP A 192 16.06 13.12 -3.73
C ASP A 192 17.32 13.61 -2.99
N GLU A 193 18.31 12.72 -2.80
CA GLU A 193 19.58 13.08 -2.17
C GLU A 193 20.37 14.16 -2.93
N ARG A 194 20.42 14.09 -4.27
CA ARG A 194 21.05 15.15 -5.06
C ARG A 194 20.33 16.48 -4.89
N LEU A 195 19.00 16.48 -4.96
CA LEU A 195 18.19 17.68 -4.84
C LEU A 195 18.35 18.35 -3.49
N ARG A 196 18.47 17.61 -2.38
CA ARG A 196 18.73 18.15 -1.03
C ARG A 196 19.95 19.07 -0.97
N SER A 197 20.99 18.75 -1.73
CA SER A 197 22.23 19.54 -1.80
C SER A 197 22.25 20.59 -2.92
N ALA A 198 21.31 20.52 -3.87
CA ALA A 198 21.29 21.38 -5.05
C ALA A 198 20.99 22.83 -4.67
N ARG A 199 21.72 23.79 -5.23
CA ARG A 199 21.34 25.22 -5.13
C ARG A 199 20.64 25.67 -6.40
N THR A 200 19.73 26.63 -6.26
CA THR A 200 19.12 27.26 -7.43
C THR A 200 20.21 27.92 -8.27
N GLY A 201 20.18 27.65 -9.56
CA GLY A 201 20.99 28.38 -10.51
C GLY A 201 20.34 29.74 -10.72
N VAL A 202 20.74 30.74 -9.95
CA VAL A 202 20.34 32.12 -10.26
C VAL A 202 21.06 32.49 -11.55
N ALA A 203 20.35 32.43 -12.68
CA ALA A 203 20.73 33.22 -13.84
C ALA A 203 20.51 34.69 -13.45
N ALA A 204 21.61 35.42 -13.28
CA ALA A 204 21.61 36.87 -13.19
C ALA A 204 21.23 37.49 -14.53
#